data_AF-A0A6M4AQK2-F1
#
_entry.id   AF-A0A6M4AQK2-F1
#
_cell.length_a   1.000
_cell.length_b   1.000
_cell.length_c   1.000
_cell.angle_alpha   90.00
_cell.angle_beta   90.00
_cell.angle_gamma   90.00
#
_symmetry.space_group_name_H-M   'P 1'
#
loop_
_entity.id
_entity.type
_entity.pdbx_description
1 polymer ?
#
loop_
_entity_poly.entity_id
_entity_poly.type
_entity_poly.pdbx_seq_one_letter_code
_entity_poly.pdbx_strand_id
1 'polypeptide(L)'
;FKEKRYDLARVGRYKVNKKLGLHAGEPITSSTLTEEDVVATIEYLVRLHEGQPTMTVPGGIEVPVETDDIDHFGNRRLRTVGELIQNQIRVGMSRMERVVRERMTTQDVEAITPQTLINI
;
A
#
# COMPACT_ATOMS: atom_id res chain seq x y z
N PHE A 1 -8.05 0.73 3.03
CA PHE A 1 -8.18 1.14 4.45
C PHE A 1 -8.30 2.64 4.66
N LYS A 2 -7.42 3.52 4.17
CA LYS A 2 -7.68 4.98 4.01
C LYS A 2 -6.82 5.56 2.88
N GLU A 3 -7.39 6.41 2.03
CA GLU A 3 -6.72 6.97 0.84
C GLU A 3 -5.62 7.98 1.15
N LYS A 4 -5.68 8.65 2.31
CA LYS A 4 -4.79 9.76 2.66
C LYS A 4 -3.29 9.42 2.64
N ARG A 5 -2.92 8.17 2.90
CA ARG A 5 -1.51 7.74 3.00
C ARG A 5 -1.19 6.50 2.16
N TYR A 6 -2.17 5.94 1.46
CA TYR A 6 -1.98 4.68 0.74
C TYR A 6 -2.81 4.65 -0.53
N ASP A 7 -2.16 4.28 -1.63
CA ASP A 7 -2.77 4.19 -2.96
C ASP A 7 -2.00 3.13 -3.78
N LEU A 8 -2.69 2.06 -4.19
CA LEU A 8 -2.17 1.05 -5.12
C LEU A 8 -2.11 1.56 -6.56
N ALA A 9 -2.73 2.71 -6.83
CA ALA A 9 -3.15 3.15 -8.14
C ALA A 9 -4.10 2.14 -8.82
N ARG A 10 -4.73 2.57 -9.91
CA ARG A 10 -5.64 1.71 -10.69
C ARG A 10 -4.96 0.42 -11.19
N VAL A 11 -3.70 0.54 -11.61
CA VAL A 11 -2.92 -0.61 -12.12
C VAL A 11 -2.59 -1.59 -10.99
N GLY A 12 -2.20 -1.13 -9.80
CA GLY A 12 -1.91 -2.02 -8.68
C GLY A 12 -3.18 -2.74 -8.20
N ARG A 13 -4.30 -2.02 -8.06
CA ARG A 13 -5.59 -2.62 -7.70
C ARG A 13 -6.03 -3.69 -8.71
N TYR A 14 -5.87 -3.43 -10.00
CA TYR A 14 -6.14 -4.42 -11.05
C TYR A 14 -5.26 -5.67 -10.91
N LYS A 15 -3.96 -5.50 -10.67
CA LYS A 15 -3.02 -6.63 -10.51
C LYS A 15 -3.35 -7.48 -9.29
N VAL A 16 -3.71 -6.85 -8.16
CA VAL A 16 -4.17 -7.55 -6.95
C VAL A 16 -5.44 -8.36 -7.23
N ASN A 17 -6.47 -7.71 -7.81
CA ASN A 17 -7.72 -8.38 -8.18
C ASN A 17 -7.47 -9.61 -9.06
N LYS A 18 -6.64 -9.45 -10.09
CA LYS A 18 -6.31 -10.52 -11.03
C LYS A 18 -5.54 -11.67 -10.37
N LYS A 19 -4.55 -11.37 -9.51
CA LYS A 19 -3.69 -12.39 -8.87
C LYS A 19 -4.45 -13.20 -7.82
N LEU A 20 -5.36 -12.58 -7.08
CA LEU A 20 -6.08 -13.21 -5.97
C LEU A 20 -7.50 -13.67 -6.33
N GLY A 21 -7.97 -13.41 -7.55
CA GLY A 21 -9.31 -13.80 -7.99
C GLY A 21 -10.44 -12.95 -7.39
N LEU A 22 -10.12 -11.73 -6.96
CA LEU A 22 -11.05 -10.81 -6.28
C LEU A 22 -11.72 -9.86 -7.26
N HIS A 23 -12.99 -9.51 -7.01
CA HIS A 23 -13.74 -8.48 -7.75
C HIS A 23 -13.69 -8.65 -9.28
N ALA A 24 -13.76 -9.90 -9.76
CA ALA A 24 -13.69 -10.21 -11.17
C ALA A 24 -14.89 -9.62 -11.92
N GLY A 25 -14.63 -8.62 -12.77
CA GLY A 25 -15.67 -7.93 -13.55
C GLY A 25 -16.24 -6.68 -12.89
N GLU A 26 -15.80 -6.31 -11.69
CA GLU A 26 -16.21 -5.07 -11.04
C GLU A 26 -15.32 -3.88 -11.47
N PRO A 27 -15.89 -2.66 -11.60
CA PRO A 27 -15.10 -1.47 -11.87
C PRO A 27 -14.23 -1.10 -10.67
N ILE A 28 -12.99 -0.70 -10.95
CA ILE A 28 -12.08 -0.21 -9.89
C ILE A 28 -12.54 1.17 -9.43
N THR A 29 -13.10 1.23 -8.23
CA THR A 29 -13.58 2.45 -7.57
C THR A 29 -12.62 2.95 -6.50
N SER A 30 -12.08 2.04 -5.69
CA SER A 30 -11.10 2.30 -4.63
C SER A 30 -9.76 1.67 -4.98
N SER A 31 -8.67 2.39 -4.74
CA SER A 31 -7.30 1.91 -4.92
C SER A 31 -6.60 1.64 -3.58
N THR A 32 -7.35 1.55 -2.49
CA THR A 32 -6.79 1.15 -1.20
C THR A 32 -6.86 -0.37 -0.99
N LEU A 33 -6.04 -0.88 -0.09
CA LEU A 33 -6.08 -2.28 0.36
C LEU A 33 -7.32 -2.55 1.22
N THR A 34 -7.89 -3.74 1.16
CA THR A 34 -9.04 -4.21 1.96
C THR A 34 -8.62 -5.34 2.92
N GLU A 35 -9.49 -5.72 3.86
CA GLU A 35 -9.24 -6.87 4.75
C GLU A 35 -9.17 -8.17 3.95
N GLU A 36 -10.05 -8.28 2.96
CA GLU A 36 -10.12 -9.38 2.02
C GLU A 36 -8.79 -9.58 1.27
N ASP A 37 -8.15 -8.51 0.80
CA ASP A 37 -6.83 -8.61 0.15
C ASP A 37 -5.78 -9.23 1.07
N VAL A 38 -5.78 -8.83 2.34
CA VAL A 38 -4.78 -9.28 3.32
C VAL A 38 -4.99 -10.75 3.62
N VAL A 39 -6.23 -11.16 3.88
CA VAL A 39 -6.59 -12.56 4.15
C VAL A 39 -6.28 -13.43 2.94
N ALA A 40 -6.70 -13.02 1.74
CA ALA A 40 -6.46 -13.75 0.50
C ALA A 40 -4.96 -13.86 0.17
N THR A 41 -4.17 -12.82 0.46
CA THR A 41 -2.70 -12.87 0.27
C THR A 41 -2.04 -13.89 1.19
N ILE A 42 -2.45 -13.94 2.46
CA ILE A 42 -1.92 -14.91 3.43
C ILE A 42 -2.32 -16.33 3.03
N GLU A 43 -3.59 -16.54 2.65
CA GLU A 43 -4.07 -17.83 2.16
C GLU A 43 -3.29 -18.29 0.92
N TYR A 44 -3.08 -17.39 -0.05
CA TYR A 44 -2.29 -17.67 -1.26
C TYR A 44 -0.88 -18.15 -0.90
N LEU A 45 -0.21 -17.48 0.04
CA LEU A 45 1.14 -17.84 0.46
C LEU A 45 1.18 -19.21 1.15
N VAL A 46 0.21 -19.52 2.01
CA VAL A 46 0.14 -20.81 2.70
C VAL A 46 -0.11 -21.94 1.71
N ARG A 47 -1.08 -21.78 0.79
CA ARG A 47 -1.36 -22.78 -0.25
C ARG A 47 -0.19 -23.00 -1.19
N LEU A 48 0.52 -21.92 -1.54
CA LEU A 48 1.76 -22.00 -2.32
C LEU A 48 2.84 -22.81 -1.59
N HIS A 49 2.98 -22.60 -0.28
CA HIS A 49 3.92 -23.36 0.54
C HIS A 49 3.58 -24.85 0.62
N GLU A 50 2.28 -25.19 0.70
CA GLU A 50 1.79 -26.57 0.69
C GLU A 50 1.82 -27.24 -0.70
N GLY A 51 2.17 -26.48 -1.76
CA GLY A 51 2.23 -26.99 -3.13
C GLY A 51 0.86 -27.20 -3.78
N GLN A 52 -0.19 -26.54 -3.27
CA GLN A 52 -1.51 -26.57 -3.90
C GLN A 52 -1.48 -25.77 -5.20
N PRO A 53 -2.03 -26.28 -6.32
CA PRO A 53 -1.91 -25.63 -7.63
C PRO A 53 -2.96 -24.53 -7.87
N THR A 54 -4.07 -24.53 -7.13
CA THR A 54 -5.18 -23.58 -7.31
C THR A 54 -5.75 -23.15 -5.98
N MET A 55 -6.41 -21.99 -5.96
CA MET A 55 -7.20 -21.52 -4.83
C MET A 55 -8.43 -20.74 -5.28
N THR A 56 -9.44 -20.74 -4.43
CA THR A 56 -10.67 -19.96 -4.64
C THR A 56 -11.02 -19.27 -3.33
N VAL A 57 -10.97 -17.94 -3.35
CA VAL A 57 -11.39 -17.10 -2.22
C VAL A 57 -12.92 -17.03 -2.14
N PRO A 58 -13.50 -16.80 -0.94
CA PRO A 58 -14.95 -16.67 -0.80
C PRO A 58 -15.52 -15.57 -1.69
N GLY A 59 -16.44 -15.91 -2.60
CA GLY A 59 -17.04 -14.96 -3.54
C GLY A 59 -16.15 -14.53 -4.71
N GLY A 60 -14.92 -15.06 -4.79
CA GLY A 60 -14.02 -14.85 -5.91
C GLY A 60 -14.07 -15.96 -6.95
N ILE A 61 -13.14 -15.89 -7.91
CA ILE A 61 -12.93 -16.90 -8.94
C ILE A 61 -11.74 -17.79 -8.61
N GLU A 62 -11.73 -19.00 -9.15
CA GLU A 62 -10.58 -19.90 -9.05
C GLU A 62 -9.38 -19.29 -9.79
N VAL A 63 -8.22 -19.28 -9.13
CA VAL A 63 -6.96 -18.77 -9.67
C VAL A 63 -5.81 -19.76 -9.45
N PRO A 64 -4.80 -19.78 -10.34
CA PRO A 64 -3.59 -20.57 -10.14
C PRO A 64 -2.77 -20.03 -8.98
N VAL A 65 -2.21 -20.95 -8.19
CA VAL A 65 -1.28 -20.68 -7.10
C VAL A 65 0.14 -20.99 -7.57
N GLU A 66 0.88 -19.95 -7.92
CA GLU A 66 2.21 -20.06 -8.51
C GLU A 66 3.08 -18.83 -8.18
N THR A 67 4.40 -19.02 -8.27
CA THR A 67 5.37 -17.94 -8.12
C THR A 67 5.34 -17.01 -9.33
N ASP A 68 5.44 -15.70 -9.09
CA ASP A 68 5.53 -14.72 -10.16
C ASP A 68 6.97 -14.59 -10.70
N ASP A 69 7.11 -14.44 -12.02
CA ASP A 69 8.37 -14.01 -12.64
C ASP A 69 8.62 -12.52 -12.34
N ILE A 70 9.52 -12.27 -11.40
CA ILE A 70 9.85 -10.92 -10.92
C ILE A 70 10.61 -10.08 -11.94
N ASP A 71 11.25 -10.70 -12.93
CA ASP A 71 12.07 -9.99 -13.92
C ASP A 71 11.27 -9.47 -15.11
N HIS A 72 10.02 -9.91 -15.24
CA HIS A 72 9.12 -9.47 -16.30
C HIS A 72 8.99 -7.92 -16.37
N PHE A 73 9.11 -7.35 -17.56
CA PHE A 73 9.08 -5.88 -17.75
C PHE A 73 7.76 -5.24 -17.32
N GLY A 74 6.63 -5.95 -17.36
CA GLY A 74 5.35 -5.49 -16.80
C GLY A 74 5.35 -5.28 -15.28
N ASN A 75 6.42 -5.68 -14.59
CA ASN A 75 6.69 -5.40 -13.18
C ASN A 75 7.67 -4.22 -12.99
N ARG A 76 8.17 -3.61 -14.06
CA ARG A 76 9.05 -2.44 -14.03
C ARG A 76 8.24 -1.15 -14.21
N ARG A 77 8.57 -0.12 -13.43
CA ARG A 77 7.95 1.21 -13.50
C ARG A 77 9.02 2.28 -13.52
N LEU A 78 8.92 3.22 -14.45
CA LEU A 78 9.78 4.39 -14.48
C LEU A 78 9.34 5.40 -13.41
N ARG A 79 10.28 5.90 -12.63
CA ARG A 79 10.06 7.02 -11.70
C ARG A 79 10.70 8.27 -12.29
N THR A 80 9.90 9.33 -12.43
CA THR A 80 10.41 10.61 -12.93
C THR A 80 11.23 11.33 -11.86
N VAL A 81 12.04 12.31 -12.27
CA VAL A 81 12.82 13.14 -11.33
C VAL A 81 11.92 13.78 -10.26
N GLY A 82 10.74 14.28 -10.66
CA GLY A 82 9.77 14.85 -9.73
C GLY A 82 9.27 13.86 -8.68
N GLU A 83 9.01 12.60 -9.06
CA GLU A 83 8.61 11.55 -8.12
C GLU A 83 9.73 11.23 -7.12
N LEU A 84 11.00 11.20 -7.58
CA LEU A 84 12.15 10.96 -6.71
C LEU A 84 12.28 12.08 -5.66
N ILE A 85 12.18 13.34 -6.08
CA ILE A 85 12.22 14.50 -5.18
C ILE A 85 11.04 14.47 -4.21
N GLN A 86 9.82 14.21 -4.68
CA GLN A 86 8.62 14.13 -3.84
C GLN A 86 8.76 13.04 -2.77
N ASN A 87 9.32 11.88 -3.11
CA ASN A 87 9.56 10.81 -2.16
C ASN A 87 10.59 11.21 -1.09
N GLN A 88 11.66 11.93 -1.46
CA GLN A 88 12.63 12.45 -0.48
C GLN A 88 12.00 13.49 0.46
N ILE A 89 11.22 14.42 -0.08
CA ILE A 89 10.49 15.41 0.73
C ILE A 89 9.53 14.71 1.69
N ARG A 90 8.81 13.67 1.23
CA ARG A 90 7.89 12.90 2.08
C ARG A 90 8.61 12.25 3.27
N VAL A 91 9.79 11.68 3.05
CA VAL A 91 10.61 11.11 4.13
C VAL A 91 11.03 12.18 5.12
N GLY A 92 11.48 13.35 4.64
CA GLY A 92 11.81 14.50 5.49
C GLY A 92 10.63 14.98 6.32
N MET A 93 9.47 15.14 5.69
CA MET A 93 8.22 15.55 6.34
C MET A 93 7.74 14.55 7.38
N SER A 94 7.95 13.24 7.17
CA SER A 94 7.60 12.22 8.17
C SER A 94 8.46 12.34 9.44
N ARG A 95 9.73 12.74 9.31
CA ARG A 95 10.60 13.00 10.47
C ARG A 95 10.16 14.25 11.21
N MET A 96 9.83 15.31 10.46
CA MET A 96 9.30 16.56 11.03
C MET A 96 7.95 16.33 11.74
N GLU A 97 7.04 15.54 11.15
CA GLU A 97 5.75 15.17 11.75
C GLU A 97 5.96 14.51 13.12
N ARG A 98 6.97 13.63 13.24
CA ARG A 98 7.30 12.98 14.51
C ARG A 98 7.77 13.99 15.56
N VAL A 99 8.70 14.89 15.22
CA VAL A 99 9.19 15.93 16.14
C VAL A 99 8.06 16.85 16.60
N VAL A 100 7.16 17.23 15.69
CA VAL A 100 5.97 18.02 16.03
C VAL A 100 5.11 17.30 17.06
N ARG A 101 4.81 16.01 16.86
CA ARG A 101 4.02 15.21 17.82
C ARG A 101 4.71 15.09 19.18
N GLU A 102 6.02 14.87 19.20
CA GLU A 102 6.81 14.78 20.44
C GLU A 102 6.83 16.13 21.19
N ARG A 103 6.98 17.26 20.48
CA ARG A 103 6.95 18.59 21.11
C ARG A 103 5.58 18.96 21.65
N MET A 104 4.51 18.59 20.95
CA MET A 104 3.13 18.82 21.40
C MET A 104 2.81 18.16 22.75
N THR A 105 3.48 17.07 23.14
CA THR A 105 3.24 16.44 24.44
C THR A 105 4.07 17.04 25.58
N THR A 106 5.08 17.85 25.27
CA THR A 106 6.01 18.42 26.26
C THR A 106 5.89 19.93 26.46
N GLN A 107 5.41 20.66 25.45
CA GLN A 107 5.29 22.11 25.52
C GLN A 107 3.98 22.54 26.18
N ASP A 108 4.02 23.69 26.86
CA ASP A 108 2.83 24.32 27.43
C ASP A 108 1.86 24.75 26.32
N VAL A 109 0.60 24.33 26.45
CA VAL A 109 -0.44 24.50 25.42
C VAL A 109 -0.66 25.97 25.08
N GLU A 110 -0.52 26.89 26.04
CA GLU A 110 -0.69 28.33 25.83
C GLU A 110 0.46 28.96 25.03
N ALA A 111 1.64 28.32 25.00
CA ALA A 111 2.82 28.79 24.31
C ALA A 111 3.04 28.12 22.93
N ILE A 112 2.19 27.16 22.54
CA ILE A 112 2.35 26.43 21.28
C ILE A 112 2.04 27.35 20.09
N THR A 113 3.00 27.47 19.17
CA THR A 113 2.81 28.07 17.85
C THR A 113 3.39 27.17 16.77
N PRO A 114 3.00 27.30 15.48
CA PRO A 114 3.60 26.51 14.41
C PRO A 114 5.14 26.62 14.35
N GLN A 115 5.70 27.77 14.71
CA GLN A 115 7.14 27.99 14.75
C GLN A 115 7.84 27.24 15.89
N THR A 116 7.22 27.09 17.07
CA THR A 116 7.82 26.35 18.19
C THR A 116 7.81 24.84 17.96
N LEU A 117 6.91 24.35 17.11
CA LEU A 117 6.74 22.94 16.77
C LEU A 117 7.59 22.49 15.58
N ILE A 118 7.77 23.34 14.58
CA ILE A 118 8.53 23.02 13.36
C ILE A 118 10.02 23.28 13.60
N ASN A 119 10.85 22.26 13.38
CA ASN A 119 12.30 22.43 13.39
C ASN A 119 12.75 23.04 12.04
N ILE A 120 13.46 24.18 12.09
CA ILE A 120 14.26 24.68 10.95
C ILE A 120 15.49 23.78 10.81
#